data_AF-A0A521RQM6-F1
#
_entry.id   AF-A0A521RQM6-F1
#
_cell.length_a   1.000
_cell.length_b   1.000
_cell.length_c   1.000
_cell.angle_alpha   90.00
_cell.angle_beta   90.00
_cell.angle_gamma   90.00
#
_symmetry.space_group_name_H-M   'P 1'
#
loop_
_entity.id
_entity.type
_entity.pdbx_description
1 polymer ?
#
loop_
_entity_poly.entity_id
_entity_poly.type
_entity_poly.pdbx_seq_one_letter_code
_entity_poly.pdbx_strand_id
1 'polypeptide(L)'
;MSIKVTEQGVREIIAGVVERVCTDDLQASEDFYDFGFDSLDHAQILMRIEEVFGVLIAEDDLDDCRSIEAIIEYAARPVGQAC
;
A
#
# COMPACT_ATOMS: atom_id res chain seq x y z
N MET A 1 12.84 -4.35 15.57
CA MET A 1 13.09 -3.72 14.25
C MET A 1 12.06 -2.62 14.08
N SER A 2 12.47 -1.39 13.74
CA SER A 2 11.52 -0.40 13.21
C SER A 2 11.37 -0.69 11.73
N ILE A 3 10.32 -1.43 11.35
CA ILE A 3 10.01 -1.64 9.94
C ILE A 3 9.40 -0.32 9.45
N LYS A 4 10.05 0.36 8.52
CA LYS A 4 9.54 1.58 7.90
C LYS A 4 8.89 1.20 6.59
N VAL A 5 7.72 1.77 6.29
CA VAL A 5 7.11 1.67 4.96
C VAL A 5 8.05 2.35 3.96
N THR A 6 8.46 1.59 2.95
CA THR A 6 9.29 2.05 1.85
C THR A 6 8.69 1.56 0.53
N GLU A 7 8.99 2.28 -0.55
CA GLU A 7 8.52 1.93 -1.89
C GLU A 7 8.86 0.48 -2.27
N GLN A 8 10.08 0.06 -1.92
CA GLN A 8 10.57 -1.28 -2.19
C GLN A 8 9.79 -2.34 -1.40
N GLY A 9 9.48 -2.09 -0.13
CA GLY A 9 8.70 -3.01 0.68
C GLY A 9 7.23 -3.09 0.24
N VAL A 10 6.63 -1.98 -0.20
CA VAL A 10 5.29 -2.00 -0.79
C VAL A 10 5.30 -2.81 -2.10
N ARG A 11 6.30 -2.62 -2.96
CA ARG A 11 6.47 -3.40 -4.19
C ARG A 11 6.61 -4.90 -3.93
N GLU A 12 7.34 -5.30 -2.89
CA GLU A 12 7.42 -6.72 -2.49
C GLU A 12 6.06 -7.29 -2.09
N ILE A 13 5.26 -6.52 -1.35
CA ILE A 13 3.90 -6.93 -0.99
C ILE A 13 3.01 -7.04 -2.22
N ILE A 14 3.04 -6.05 -3.12
CA ILE A 14 2.25 -6.07 -4.36
C ILE A 14 2.64 -7.28 -5.21
N ALA A 15 3.93 -7.56 -5.37
CA ALA A 15 4.41 -8.74 -6.09
C ALA A 15 3.95 -10.06 -5.45
N GLY A 16 3.81 -10.11 -4.12
CA GLY A 16 3.30 -11.26 -3.38
C GLY A 16 1.78 -11.44 -3.44
N VAL A 17 1.02 -10.35 -3.59
CA VAL A 17 -0.45 -10.39 -3.73
C VAL A 17 -0.85 -10.64 -5.19
N VAL A 18 -0.17 -9.99 -6.13
CA VAL A 18 -0.51 -9.94 -7.55
C VAL A 18 0.66 -10.45 -8.39
N GLU A 19 0.82 -11.76 -8.46
CA GLU A 19 1.87 -12.40 -9.30
C GLU A 19 1.74 -12.09 -10.80
N ARG A 20 0.56 -11.66 -11.25
CA ARG A 20 0.29 -11.35 -12.66
C ARG A 20 0.83 -9.97 -13.10
N VAL A 21 1.37 -9.17 -12.18
CA VAL A 21 1.83 -7.80 -12.43
C VAL A 21 3.34 -7.67 -12.25
N CYS A 22 3.98 -6.98 -13.19
CA CYS A 22 5.35 -6.50 -13.03
C CYS A 22 5.35 -5.16 -12.28
N THR A 23 5.75 -5.18 -11.01
CA THR A 23 5.91 -3.97 -10.17
C THR A 23 7.03 -3.04 -10.63
N ASP A 24 7.83 -3.44 -11.61
CA ASP A 24 8.89 -2.63 -12.22
C ASP A 24 8.32 -1.49 -13.08
N ASP A 25 7.18 -1.73 -13.72
CA ASP A 25 6.48 -0.74 -14.58
C ASP A 25 5.57 0.19 -13.76
N LEU A 26 5.17 -0.25 -12.57
CA LEU A 26 4.29 0.51 -11.67
C LEU A 26 5.04 1.71 -11.06
N GLN A 27 4.65 2.91 -11.46
CA GLN A 27 5.18 4.14 -10.86
C GLN A 27 4.64 4.35 -9.44
N ALA A 28 5.42 4.99 -8.58
CA ALA A 28 5.01 5.21 -7.19
C ALA A 28 3.78 6.13 -7.06
N SER A 29 3.62 7.06 -8.01
CA SER A 29 2.49 7.99 -8.12
C SER A 29 1.35 7.44 -8.97
N GLU A 30 1.51 6.25 -9.58
CA GLU A 30 0.46 5.63 -10.39
C GLU A 30 -0.67 5.12 -9.50
N ASP A 31 -1.90 5.26 -9.98
CA ASP A 31 -3.07 4.73 -9.28
C ASP A 31 -3.19 3.23 -9.54
N PHE A 32 -3.45 2.46 -8.49
CA PHE A 32 -3.53 1.01 -8.58
C PHE A 32 -4.64 0.55 -9.53
N TYR A 33 -5.77 1.24 -9.56
CA TYR A 33 -6.86 0.88 -10.47
C TYR A 33 -6.51 1.14 -11.93
N ASP A 34 -5.71 2.17 -12.21
CA ASP A 34 -5.28 2.51 -13.57
C ASP A 34 -4.27 1.48 -14.11
N PHE A 35 -3.40 0.99 -13.23
CA PHE A 35 -2.47 -0.10 -13.54
C PHE A 35 -3.16 -1.46 -13.80
N GLY A 36 -4.43 -1.59 -13.41
CA GLY A 36 -5.22 -2.80 -13.59
C GLY A 36 -5.32 -3.69 -12.34
N PHE A 37 -5.12 -3.12 -11.15
CA PHE A 37 -5.51 -3.79 -9.91
C PHE A 37 -7.02 -3.65 -9.67
N ASP A 38 -7.64 -4.74 -9.24
CA ASP A 38 -9.05 -4.73 -8.83
C ASP A 38 -9.19 -4.35 -7.34
N SER A 39 -10.43 -4.07 -6.91
CA SER A 39 -10.73 -3.75 -5.50
C SER A 39 -10.25 -4.82 -4.50
N LEU A 40 -10.26 -6.10 -4.92
CA LEU A 40 -9.74 -7.21 -4.12
C LEU A 40 -8.22 -7.15 -3.98
N ASP A 41 -7.51 -6.88 -5.07
CA ASP A 41 -6.04 -6.78 -5.08
C ASP A 41 -5.62 -5.60 -4.20
N HIS A 42 -6.28 -4.45 -4.36
CA HIS A 42 -6.06 -3.26 -3.55
C HIS A 42 -6.25 -3.52 -2.04
N ALA A 43 -7.40 -4.09 -1.63
CA ALA A 43 -7.65 -4.39 -0.22
C ALA A 43 -6.64 -5.38 0.37
N GLN A 44 -6.21 -6.38 -0.40
CA GLN A 44 -5.19 -7.34 0.04
C GLN A 44 -3.82 -6.71 0.22
N ILE A 45 -3.41 -5.81 -0.68
CA ILE A 45 -2.15 -5.06 -0.57
C ILE A 45 -2.15 -4.26 0.74
N LEU A 46 -3.22 -3.52 1.02
CA LEU A 46 -3.33 -2.70 2.22
C LEU A 46 -3.30 -3.56 3.49
N MET A 47 -4.09 -4.64 3.57
CA MET A 47 -4.06 -5.56 4.72
C MET A 47 -2.66 -6.14 4.98
N ARG A 48 -1.92 -6.47 3.92
CA ARG A 48 -0.54 -6.96 4.06
C ARG A 48 0.42 -5.88 4.52
N ILE A 49 0.25 -4.65 4.05
CA ILE A 49 1.05 -3.51 4.51
C ILE A 49 0.79 -3.28 6.01
N GLU A 50 -0.46 -3.35 6.46
CA GLU A 50 -0.82 -3.27 7.88
C GLU A 50 -0.17 -4.38 8.71
N GLU A 51 -0.22 -5.64 8.26
CA GLU A 51 0.42 -6.76 8.98
C GLU A 51 1.96 -6.66 9.02
N VAL A 52 2.59 -6.28 7.90
CA VAL A 52 4.06 -6.27 7.76
C VAL A 52 4.69 -5.05 8.42
N PHE A 53 4.09 -3.88 8.23
CA PHE A 53 4.64 -2.62 8.72
C PHE A 53 4.00 -2.16 10.03
N GLY A 54 2.85 -2.74 10.42
CA GLY A 54 2.12 -2.33 11.62
C GLY A 54 1.42 -0.98 11.46
N VAL A 55 1.10 -0.57 10.24
CA VAL A 55 0.26 0.60 9.98
C VAL A 55 -1.22 0.24 10.13
N LEU A 56 -2.07 1.24 10.36
CA LEU A 56 -3.51 1.05 10.44
C LEU A 56 -4.18 2.01 9.46
N ILE A 57 -4.79 1.48 8.42
CA ILE A 57 -5.42 2.25 7.35
C ILE A 57 -6.93 2.16 7.55
N ALA A 58 -7.57 3.29 7.82
CA ALA A 58 -9.01 3.32 8.00
C ALA A 58 -9.72 3.05 6.66
N GLU A 59 -10.93 2.48 6.72
CA GLU A 59 -11.74 2.23 5.52
C GLU A 59 -12.02 3.50 4.70
N ASP A 60 -12.13 4.65 5.39
CA ASP A 60 -12.32 5.98 4.79
C ASP A 60 -11.07 6.46 4.01
N ASP A 61 -9.88 6.06 4.46
CA ASP A 61 -8.57 6.43 3.88
C ASP A 61 -8.08 5.42 2.82
N LEU A 62 -8.80 4.31 2.58
CA LEU A 62 -8.44 3.35 1.53
C LEU A 62 -8.40 4.02 0.15
N ASP A 63 -9.33 4.93 -0.12
CA ASP A 63 -9.41 5.66 -1.39
C ASP A 63 -8.27 6.69 -1.54
N ASP A 64 -7.67 7.12 -0.44
CA ASP A 64 -6.46 7.96 -0.43
C ASP A 64 -5.21 7.09 -0.66
N CYS A 65 -5.21 5.83 -0.21
CA CYS A 65 -4.10 4.88 -0.32
C CYS A 65 -4.02 4.12 -1.67
N ARG A 66 -4.40 4.77 -2.78
CA ARG A 66 -4.43 4.15 -4.12
C ARG A 66 -3.10 4.10 -4.86
N SER A 67 -2.02 4.59 -4.26
CA SER A 67 -0.69 4.62 -4.87
C SER A 67 0.38 4.28 -3.84
N ILE A 68 1.54 3.82 -4.30
CA ILE A 68 2.67 3.50 -3.41
C ILE A 68 3.10 4.73 -2.62
N GLU A 69 3.21 5.88 -3.29
CA GLU A 69 3.56 7.16 -2.68
C GLU A 69 2.54 7.57 -1.62
N ALA A 70 1.25 7.45 -1.92
CA ALA A 70 0.18 7.76 -0.98
C ALA A 70 0.23 6.88 0.27
N ILE A 71 0.48 5.58 0.12
CA ILE A 71 0.65 4.68 1.27
C ILE A 71 1.89 5.04 2.08
N ILE A 72 3.03 5.35 1.44
CA ILE A 72 4.24 5.78 2.14
C ILE A 72 3.98 7.07 2.91
N GLU A 73 3.31 8.04 2.28
CA GLU A 73 2.97 9.33 2.91
C GLU A 73 2.02 9.14 4.09
N TYR A 74 0.99 8.32 3.93
CA TYR A 74 0.06 7.94 4.98
C TYR A 74 0.75 7.22 6.14
N ALA A 75 1.65 6.27 5.84
CA ALA A 75 2.43 5.56 6.84
C ALA A 75 3.51 6.42 7.51
N ALA A 76 4.04 7.43 6.80
CA ALA A 76 4.97 8.40 7.35
C ALA A 76 4.27 9.41 8.27
N ARG A 77 2.97 9.66 8.05
CA ARG A 77 2.17 10.33 9.06
C ARG A 77 2.11 9.44 10.30
N PRO A 78 2.44 9.99 11.48
CA PRO A 78 2.13 9.27 12.71
C PRO A 78 0.62 9.10 12.73
N VAL A 79 0.15 7.87 12.52
CA VAL A 79 -1.23 7.47 12.81
C VAL A 79 -1.40 7.58 14.32
N GLY A 80 -1.61 8.82 14.75
CA GLY A 80 -2.04 9.17 16.08
C GLY A 80 -3.48 8.75 16.19
N GLN A 81 -3.65 7.51 16.64
CA GLN A 81 -4.72 7.12 17.55
C GLN A 81 -6.14 7.46 17.05
N ALA A 82 -6.82 6.45 16.50
CA ALA A 82 -8.26 6.38 16.74
C ALA A 82 -8.46 6.49 18.26
N CYS A 83 -9.08 7.59 18.69
CA CYS A 83 -9.40 7.91 20.08
C CYS A 83 -10.11 6.76 20.80
#